data_AF-A0A7V9I3S4-F1
#
_entry.id   AF-A0A7V9I3S4-F1
#
_cell.length_a   1.000
_cell.length_b   1.000
_cell.length_c   1.000
_cell.angle_alpha   90.00
_cell.angle_beta   90.00
_cell.angle_gamma   90.00
#
_symmetry.space_group_name_H-M   'P 1'
#
loop_
_entity.id
_entity.type
_entity.pdbx_description
1 polymer ?
#
loop_
_entity_poly.entity_id
_entity_poly.type
_entity_poly.pdbx_seq_one_letter_code
_entity_poly.pdbx_strand_id
1 'polypeptide(L)'
;SLGLDSDDSADYLPVDLAANAESLGARVIRAGSIEELEAGLEAAKVESRTTVIAVEVDRYEGVPGYESWWDVAVAEVSGLESVREARRRYEAAREDERSHV
;
A
#
# COMPACT_ATOMS: atom_id res chain seq x y z
N SER A 1 -6.28 -16.25 10.09
CA SER A 1 -6.30 -15.67 8.73
C SER A 1 -6.01 -14.18 8.81
N LEU A 2 -5.31 -13.55 7.84
CA LEU A 2 -5.42 -12.07 7.66
C LEU A 2 -6.81 -11.68 7.11
N GLY A 3 -7.66 -12.68 6.82
CA GLY A 3 -9.10 -12.60 6.56
C GLY A 3 -9.41 -12.05 5.17
N LEU A 4 -9.86 -12.89 4.24
CA LEU A 4 -10.66 -12.42 3.11
C LEU A 4 -12.08 -12.99 3.27
N ASP A 5 -13.07 -12.24 2.79
CA ASP A 5 -14.51 -12.35 3.08
C ASP A 5 -15.22 -13.65 2.62
N SER A 6 -14.48 -14.65 2.14
CA SER A 6 -15.02 -15.87 1.53
C SER A 6 -14.52 -17.19 2.15
N ASP A 7 -13.81 -17.14 3.28
CA ASP A 7 -13.24 -18.35 3.91
C ASP A 7 -13.97 -18.71 5.21
N ASP A 8 -14.16 -20.01 5.48
CA ASP A 8 -14.65 -20.49 6.78
C ASP A 8 -13.73 -19.94 7.89
N SER A 9 -14.34 -19.32 8.91
CA SER A 9 -13.67 -18.48 9.90
C SER A 9 -12.54 -19.21 10.62
N ALA A 10 -11.30 -19.03 10.14
CA ALA A 10 -10.11 -19.38 10.91
C ALA A 10 -9.84 -18.29 11.94
N ASP A 11 -9.33 -18.71 13.10
CA ASP A 11 -8.99 -17.79 14.19
C ASP A 11 -8.08 -16.65 13.72
N TYR A 12 -8.27 -15.49 14.33
CA TYR A 12 -7.45 -14.31 14.10
C TYR A 12 -5.99 -14.64 14.44
N LEU A 13 -5.09 -14.42 13.48
CA LEU A 13 -3.67 -14.53 13.73
C LEU A 13 -3.18 -13.14 14.13
N PRO A 14 -2.75 -12.92 15.39
CA PRO A 14 -2.22 -11.63 15.79
C PRO A 14 -0.88 -11.40 15.09
N VAL A 15 -0.90 -10.59 14.03
CA VAL A 15 0.30 -10.21 13.28
C VAL A 15 0.71 -8.81 13.70
N ASP A 16 1.91 -8.69 14.28
CA ASP A 16 2.57 -7.40 14.54
C ASP A 16 3.71 -7.20 13.52
N LEU A 17 3.41 -6.47 12.46
CA LEU A 17 4.39 -6.13 11.42
C LEU A 17 5.47 -5.16 11.92
N ALA A 18 5.13 -4.32 12.91
CA ALA A 18 6.07 -3.40 13.52
C ALA A 18 7.13 -4.16 14.33
N ALA A 19 6.72 -5.16 15.13
CA ALA A 19 7.64 -6.04 15.84
C ALA A 19 8.54 -6.85 14.87
N ASN A 20 7.99 -7.27 13.73
CA ASN A 20 8.80 -7.92 12.70
C ASN A 20 9.89 -6.99 12.15
N ALA A 21 9.56 -5.72 11.84
CA ALA A 21 10.55 -4.73 11.40
C ALA A 21 11.63 -4.47 12.47
N GLU A 22 11.24 -4.36 13.75
CA GLU A 22 12.18 -4.24 14.88
C GLU A 22 13.15 -5.44 14.92
N SER A 23 12.64 -6.66 14.71
CA SER A 23 13.46 -7.88 14.72
C SER A 23 14.51 -7.93 13.61
N LEU A 24 14.26 -7.23 12.49
CA LEU A 24 15.18 -7.07 11.37
C LEU A 24 16.19 -5.92 11.59
N GLY A 25 16.13 -5.26 12.74
CA GLY A 25 17.06 -4.21 13.13
C GLY A 25 16.62 -2.79 12.76
N ALA A 26 15.41 -2.60 12.24
CA ALA A 26 14.87 -1.27 11.99
C ALA A 26 14.57 -0.52 13.30
N ARG A 27 14.65 0.82 13.26
CA ARG A 27 13.95 1.66 14.24
C ARG A 27 12.48 1.68 13.86
N VAL A 28 11.58 1.45 14.81
CA VAL A 28 10.15 1.62 14.57
C VAL A 28 9.59 2.82 15.29
N ILE A 29 8.73 3.56 14.59
CA ILE A 29 7.88 4.63 15.13
C ILE A 29 6.45 4.19 14.85
N ARG A 30 5.65 3.95 15.89
CA ARG A 30 4.21 3.65 15.74
C ARG A 30 3.46 4.98 15.76
N ALA A 31 2.60 5.23 14.77
CA ALA A 31 1.81 6.45 14.64
C ALA A 31 0.33 6.11 14.44
N GLY A 32 -0.53 6.67 15.28
CA GLY A 32 -1.99 6.50 15.24
C GLY A 32 -2.75 7.76 14.79
N SER A 33 -2.03 8.85 14.50
CA SER A 33 -2.63 10.10 14.00
C SER A 33 -1.76 10.76 12.92
N ILE A 34 -2.34 11.76 12.25
CA ILE A 34 -1.63 12.57 11.25
C ILE A 34 -0.47 13.31 11.92
N GLU A 35 -0.68 13.89 13.09
CA GLU A 35 0.34 14.63 13.83
C GLU A 35 1.52 13.72 14.25
N GLU A 36 1.23 12.48 14.66
CA GLU A 36 2.25 11.50 15.00
C GLU A 36 3.01 11.02 13.76
N LEU A 37 2.33 10.89 12.62
CA LEU A 37 2.96 10.57 11.35
C LEU A 37 3.90 11.68 10.89
N GLU A 38 3.45 12.94 10.95
CA GLU A 38 4.28 14.12 10.62
C GLU A 38 5.52 14.19 11.51
N ALA A 39 5.35 14.04 12.83
CA ALA A 39 6.46 14.00 13.77
C ALA A 39 7.41 12.82 13.50
N GLY A 40 6.85 11.65 13.15
CA GLY A 40 7.61 10.45 12.80
C GLY A 40 8.46 10.65 11.55
N LEU A 41 7.92 11.32 10.53
CA LEU A 41 8.63 11.66 9.30
C LEU A 41 9.82 12.60 9.57
N GLU A 42 9.62 13.64 10.38
CA GLU A 42 10.72 14.54 10.77
C GLU A 42 11.79 13.81 11.57
N ALA A 43 11.39 12.94 12.50
CA ALA A 43 12.32 12.13 13.28
C ALA A 43 13.10 11.12 12.42
N ALA A 44 12.49 10.57 11.37
CA ALA A 44 13.12 9.63 10.45
C ALA A 44 14.17 10.29 9.56
N LYS A 45 14.00 11.56 9.17
CA LYS A 45 14.95 12.30 8.30
C LYS A 45 16.34 12.47 8.91
N VAL A 46 16.43 12.52 10.23
CA VAL A 46 17.70 12.70 10.96
C VAL A 46 18.24 11.39 11.55
N GLU A 47 17.55 10.28 11.32
CA GLU A 47 17.95 8.96 11.81
C GLU A 47 18.96 8.31 10.85
N SER A 48 19.98 7.67 11.43
CA SER A 48 21.03 6.97 10.68
C SER A 48 20.67 5.53 10.35
N ARG A 49 19.74 4.94 11.12
CA ARG A 49 19.24 3.58 10.95
C ARG A 49 17.98 3.56 10.07
N THR A 50 17.79 2.47 9.32
CA THR A 50 16.52 2.20 8.64
C THR A 50 15.36 2.38 9.61
N THR A 51 14.42 3.26 9.27
CA THR A 51 13.27 3.61 10.11
C THR A 51 11.98 3.19 9.42
N VAL A 52 11.14 2.46 10.13
CA VAL A 52 9.80 2.09 9.71
C VAL A 52 8.81 2.88 10.56
N ILE A 53 7.96 3.68 9.91
CA ILE A 53 6.82 4.32 10.55
C ILE A 53 5.60 3.42 10.33
N ALA A 54 5.13 2.77 11.38
CA ALA A 54 4.00 1.85 11.33
C ALA A 54 2.72 2.61 11.68
N VAL A 55 1.77 2.62 10.73
CA VAL A 55 0.44 3.23 10.89
C VAL A 55 -0.59 2.10 10.83
N GLU A 56 -1.34 1.94 11.91
CA GLU A 56 -2.45 0.98 11.95
C GLU A 56 -3.70 1.64 11.33
N VAL A 57 -4.29 0.98 10.35
CA VAL A 57 -5.46 1.49 9.62
C VAL A 57 -6.57 0.44 9.61
N ASP A 58 -7.82 0.88 9.60
CA ASP A 58 -8.94 -0.01 9.37
C ASP A 58 -8.99 -0.40 7.90
N ARG A 59 -8.85 -1.69 7.62
CA ARG A 59 -8.93 -2.28 6.28
C ARG A 59 -10.25 -2.00 5.54
N TYR A 60 -11.34 -1.71 6.26
CA TYR A 60 -12.65 -1.44 5.70
C TYR A 60 -12.93 0.05 5.54
N GLU A 61 -12.10 0.92 6.14
CA GLU A 61 -12.13 2.35 5.88
C GLU A 61 -11.35 2.65 4.60
N GLY A 62 -12.09 2.84 3.51
CA GLY A 62 -11.54 3.26 2.23
C GLY A 62 -11.65 4.76 2.00
N VAL A 63 -10.82 5.27 1.09
CA VAL A 63 -11.03 6.59 0.49
C VAL A 63 -12.12 6.52 -0.61
N PRO A 64 -12.86 7.60 -0.91
CA PRO A 64 -13.90 7.62 -1.95
C PRO A 64 -13.41 7.19 -3.35
N GLY A 65 -12.11 7.31 -3.59
CA GLY A 65 -11.39 6.87 -4.76
C GLY A 65 -9.94 7.31 -4.65
N TYR A 66 -9.05 6.70 -5.42
CA TYR A 66 -7.61 6.99 -5.30
C TYR A 66 -7.16 8.19 -6.14
N GLU A 67 -8.04 8.81 -6.95
CA GLU A 67 -7.72 9.82 -8.00
C GLU A 67 -6.47 9.50 -8.85
N SER A 68 -6.03 8.25 -8.76
CA SER A 68 -4.80 7.68 -9.25
C SER A 68 -5.10 6.23 -9.58
N TRP A 69 -4.36 5.70 -10.53
CA TRP A 69 -4.54 4.35 -11.04
C TRP A 69 -3.27 3.56 -10.75
N TRP A 70 -3.40 2.27 -10.47
CA TRP A 70 -2.22 1.41 -10.32
C TRP A 70 -1.77 0.94 -11.69
N ASP A 71 -0.49 1.14 -11.98
CA ASP A 71 0.19 0.63 -13.17
C ASP A 71 0.35 -0.90 -13.10
N VAL A 72 -0.77 -1.60 -13.30
CA VAL A 72 -0.83 -3.04 -13.47
C VAL A 72 -0.97 -3.33 -14.95
N ALA A 73 0.08 -3.88 -15.54
CA ALA A 73 0.13 -4.16 -16.96
C ALA A 73 -1.05 -5.05 -17.41
N VAL A 74 -1.79 -4.56 -18.41
CA VAL A 74 -2.81 -5.35 -19.10
C VAL A 74 -2.15 -6.18 -20.19
N ALA A 75 -2.60 -7.42 -20.39
CA ALA A 75 -2.10 -8.31 -21.43
C ALA A 75 -2.05 -7.62 -22.80
N GLU A 76 -0.90 -7.71 -23.47
CA GLU A 76 -0.65 -7.05 -24.76
C GLU A 76 -1.48 -7.64 -25.90
N VAL A 77 -1.67 -8.97 -25.88
CA VAL A 77 -2.50 -9.68 -26.86
C VAL A 77 -3.58 -10.48 -26.15
N SER A 78 -4.80 -10.41 -26.66
CA SER A 78 -5.92 -11.21 -26.15
C SER A 78 -7.00 -11.41 -27.20
N GLY A 79 -7.60 -12.60 -27.21
CA GLY A 79 -8.79 -12.89 -28.00
C GLY A 79 -10.05 -12.19 -27.47
N LEU A 80 -10.06 -11.78 -26.19
CA LEU A 80 -11.20 -11.14 -25.54
C LEU A 80 -11.23 -9.64 -25.81
N GLU A 81 -12.38 -9.12 -26.26
CA GLU A 81 -12.54 -7.67 -26.52
C GLU A 81 -12.39 -6.84 -25.25
N SER A 82 -12.90 -7.32 -24.12
CA SER A 82 -12.79 -6.63 -22.83
C SER A 82 -11.35 -6.36 -22.41
N VAL A 83 -10.43 -7.28 -22.74
CA VAL A 83 -8.99 -7.13 -22.44
C VAL A 83 -8.34 -6.15 -23.41
N ARG A 84 -8.70 -6.18 -24.70
CA ARG A 84 -8.22 -5.18 -25.67
C ARG A 84 -8.67 -3.78 -25.31
N GLU A 85 -9.90 -3.61 -24.82
CA GLU A 85 -10.40 -2.33 -24.33
C GLU A 85 -9.69 -1.88 -23.05
N ALA A 86 -9.47 -2.79 -22.10
CA ALA A 86 -8.68 -2.50 -20.91
C ALA A 86 -7.24 -2.06 -21.25
N ARG A 87 -6.61 -2.69 -22.25
CA ARG A 87 -5.29 -2.32 -22.73
C ARG A 87 -5.26 -0.90 -23.31
N ARG A 88 -6.26 -0.52 -24.12
CA ARG A 88 -6.37 0.85 -24.64
C ARG A 88 -6.49 1.90 -23.51
N ARG A 89 -7.30 1.62 -22.48
CA ARG A 89 -7.43 2.52 -21.32
C ARG A 89 -6.14 2.61 -20.52
N TYR A 90 -5.45 1.49 -20.34
CA TYR A 90 -4.15 1.41 -19.69
C TYR A 90 -3.10 2.28 -20.42
N GLU A 91 -2.98 2.13 -21.74
CA GLU A 91 -2.02 2.91 -22.55
C GLU A 91 -2.28 4.41 -22.49
N ALA A 92 -3.55 4.84 -22.54
CA ALA A 92 -3.91 6.25 -22.36
C ALA A 92 -3.54 6.76 -20.96
N ALA A 93 -3.84 6.00 -19.90
CA ALA A 93 -3.54 6.39 -18.52
C ALA A 93 -2.02 6.46 -18.23
N ARG A 94 -1.21 5.69 -18.95
CA ARG A 94 0.26 5.77 -18.90
C ARG A 94 0.82 7.07 -19.44
N GLU A 95 0.19 7.66 -20.46
CA GLU A 95 0.63 8.96 -20.99
C GLU A 95 0.46 10.09 -19.96
N ASP A 96 -0.52 9.95 -19.07
CA ASP A 96 -0.81 10.90 -17.99
C ASP A 96 0.04 10.68 -16.71
N GLU A 97 0.91 9.67 -16.69
CA GLU A 97 1.77 9.34 -15.55
C GLU A 97 2.80 10.45 -15.26
N ARG A 98 2.84 10.96 -14.02
CA ARG A 98 3.81 11.99 -13.60
C ARG A 98 5.00 11.38 -12.87
N SER A 99 6.17 11.37 -13.51
CA SER A 99 7.44 11.07 -12.83
C SER A 99 7.83 12.22 -11.90
N HIS A 100 7.84 11.99 -10.60
CA HIS A 100 8.50 12.91 -9.65
C HIS A 100 9.98 12.52 -9.59
N VAL A 101 10.85 13.34 -10.18
CA VAL A 101 12.31 13.28 -10.07
C VAL A 101 12.78 14.44 -9.22
#